data_AF-A0A7Z9N674-F1
#
_entry.id   AF-A0A7Z9N674-F1
#
_cell.length_a   1.000
_cell.length_b   1.000
_cell.length_c   1.000
_cell.angle_alpha   90.00
_cell.angle_beta   90.00
_cell.angle_gamma   90.00
#
_symmetry.space_group_name_H-M   'P 1'
#
loop_
_entity.id
_entity.type
_entity.pdbx_description
1 polymer ?
#
loop_
_entity_poly.entity_id
_entity_poly.type
_entity_poly.pdbx_seq_one_letter_code
_entity_poly.pdbx_strand_id
1 'polypeptide(L)'
;MVDEVSSANLFALKGNVLKTPRLGGSILPGVTRDSVIRIADEIMNLDVQETDLAIEEVLTADEVFCTGTAVVVTPVGNISFQGENHVIGTPGKGSVAKQLKNTLLNIQQEEIEDPFGWVTPISIL
;
A
#
# COMPACT_ATOMS: atom_id res chain seq x y z
N MET A 1 2.62 -11.72 14.16
CA MET A 1 3.03 -10.50 13.44
C MET A 1 2.99 -10.78 11.96
N VAL A 2 2.55 -9.82 11.17
CA VAL A 2 2.56 -9.89 9.70
C VAL A 2 3.78 -9.13 9.19
N ASP A 3 4.53 -9.74 8.26
CA ASP A 3 5.74 -9.15 7.67
C ASP A 3 5.48 -8.65 6.24
N GLU A 4 5.35 -9.55 5.27
CA GLU A 4 5.07 -9.23 3.86
C GLU A 4 4.32 -10.37 3.17
N VAL A 5 3.90 -10.15 1.91
CA VAL A 5 3.20 -11.16 1.09
C VAL A 5 4.07 -11.51 -0.11
N SER A 6 4.78 -12.63 -0.03
CA SER A 6 5.70 -13.07 -1.09
C SER A 6 6.70 -11.96 -1.44
N SER A 7 6.67 -11.41 -2.66
CA SER A 7 7.54 -10.33 -3.13
C SER A 7 6.91 -8.93 -3.06
N ALA A 8 5.91 -8.73 -2.20
CA ALA A 8 5.20 -7.45 -2.05
C ALA A 8 4.97 -7.08 -0.58
N ASN A 9 5.10 -5.79 -0.26
CA ASN A 9 4.77 -5.28 1.07
C ASN A 9 3.25 -5.20 1.26
N LEU A 10 2.78 -5.27 2.52
CA LEU A 10 1.36 -5.25 2.86
C LEU A 10 0.99 -4.01 3.67
N PHE A 11 -0.22 -3.51 3.41
CA PHE A 11 -0.85 -2.41 4.13
C PHE A 11 -2.25 -2.81 4.59
N ALA A 12 -2.64 -2.31 5.76
CA ALA A 12 -3.98 -2.46 6.32
C ALA A 12 -4.52 -1.08 6.72
N LEU A 13 -5.71 -0.73 6.22
CA LEU A 13 -6.39 0.52 6.51
C LEU A 13 -7.53 0.27 7.51
N LYS A 14 -7.62 1.12 8.54
CA LYS A 14 -8.77 1.18 9.44
C LYS A 14 -9.17 2.63 9.70
N GLY A 15 -10.34 3.05 9.24
CA GLY A 15 -10.74 4.46 9.24
C GLY A 15 -9.74 5.30 8.45
N ASN A 16 -9.08 6.25 9.12
CA ASN A 16 -8.04 7.11 8.53
C ASN A 16 -6.60 6.62 8.77
N VAL A 17 -6.43 5.49 9.46
CA VAL A 17 -5.11 4.98 9.87
C VAL A 17 -4.65 3.91 8.91
N LEU A 18 -3.55 4.16 8.20
CA LEU A 18 -2.92 3.23 7.28
C LEU A 18 -1.67 2.63 7.92
N LYS A 19 -1.73 1.35 8.27
CA LYS A 19 -0.61 0.64 8.88
C LYS A 19 0.14 -0.20 7.87
N THR A 20 1.46 -0.26 8.01
CA THR A 20 2.32 -1.24 7.34
C THR A 20 3.37 -1.75 8.33
N PRO A 21 3.81 -3.01 8.21
CA PRO A 21 4.91 -3.53 9.01
C PRO A 21 6.13 -2.61 9.00
N ARG A 22 6.64 -2.26 10.19
CA ARG A 22 7.87 -1.48 10.33
C ARG A 22 9.04 -2.20 9.66
N LEU A 23 9.98 -1.45 9.08
CA LEU A 23 11.19 -2.06 8.55
C LEU A 23 12.03 -2.65 9.68
N GLY A 24 12.33 -3.94 9.58
CA GLY A 24 13.13 -4.70 10.53
C GLY A 24 13.15 -6.18 10.14
N GLY A 25 14.27 -6.85 10.33
CA GLY A 25 14.39 -8.28 10.00
C GLY A 25 14.39 -8.56 8.50
N SER A 26 13.43 -9.36 8.02
CA SER A 26 13.37 -9.92 6.66
C SER A 26 12.58 -9.10 5.65
N ILE A 27 11.86 -8.06 6.07
CA ILE A 27 10.99 -7.28 5.18
C ILE A 27 11.83 -6.46 4.20
N LEU A 28 11.55 -6.58 2.90
CA LEU A 28 12.24 -5.79 1.89
C LEU A 28 11.77 -4.32 1.95
N PRO A 29 12.69 -3.33 2.00
CA PRO A 29 12.33 -1.91 1.89
C PRO A 29 11.94 -1.56 0.44
N GLY A 30 10.72 -1.95 0.04
CA GLY A 30 10.24 -1.77 -1.33
C GLY A 30 10.07 -0.30 -1.71
N VAL A 31 10.56 0.09 -2.89
CA VAL A 31 10.41 1.47 -3.39
C VAL A 31 8.95 1.86 -3.61
N THR A 32 8.09 0.92 -4.03
CA THR A 32 6.65 1.18 -4.17
C THR A 32 5.97 1.37 -2.81
N ARG A 33 6.44 0.68 -1.76
CA ARG A 33 5.97 0.88 -0.38
C ARG A 33 6.29 2.30 0.08
N ASP A 34 7.53 2.75 -0.14
CA ASP A 34 7.96 4.12 0.18
C ASP A 34 7.11 5.17 -0.55
N SER A 35 6.92 5.02 -1.86
CA SER A 35 6.05 5.93 -2.63
C SER A 35 4.61 5.96 -2.11
N VAL A 36 4.05 4.80 -1.74
CA VAL A 36 2.68 4.71 -1.20
C VAL A 36 2.56 5.38 0.16
N ILE A 37 3.56 5.23 1.04
CA ILE A 37 3.61 5.93 2.34
C ILE A 37 3.56 7.45 2.10
N ARG A 38 4.41 7.96 1.20
CA ARG A 38 4.47 9.40 0.91
C ARG A 38 3.19 9.96 0.30
N ILE A 39 2.58 9.24 -0.65
CA ILE A 39 1.29 9.67 -1.23
C ILE A 39 0.19 9.65 -0.15
N ALA A 40 0.13 8.59 0.65
CA ALA A 40 -0.89 8.42 1.69
C ALA A 40 -0.82 9.56 2.72
N ASP A 41 0.38 9.88 3.20
CA ASP A 41 0.61 10.94 4.19
C ASP A 41 0.47 12.34 3.55
N GLU A 42 1.31 12.66 2.57
CA GLU A 42 1.49 14.05 2.09
C GLU A 42 0.36 14.52 1.15
N ILE A 43 -0.29 13.62 0.40
CA ILE A 43 -1.33 13.99 -0.57
C ILE A 43 -2.73 13.67 -0.02
N MET A 44 -2.89 12.48 0.56
CA MET A 44 -4.20 12.00 1.02
C MET A 44 -4.50 12.34 2.49
N ASN A 45 -3.50 12.83 3.25
CA ASN A 45 -3.64 13.19 4.67
C ASN A 45 -4.13 12.01 5.55
N LEU A 46 -3.66 10.80 5.24
CA LEU A 46 -3.89 9.62 6.07
C LEU A 46 -2.90 9.58 7.24
N ASP A 47 -3.30 8.99 8.36
CA ASP A 47 -2.38 8.70 9.47
C ASP A 47 -1.58 7.42 9.13
N VAL A 48 -0.37 7.60 8.61
CA VAL A 48 0.48 6.47 8.19
C VAL A 48 1.38 6.00 9.33
N GLN A 49 1.31 4.71 9.65
CA GLN A 49 2.06 4.12 10.76
C GLN A 49 2.89 2.93 10.30
N GLU A 50 4.21 3.09 10.35
CA GLU A 50 5.18 2.00 10.22
C GLU A 50 5.40 1.32 11.57
N THR A 51 4.64 0.27 11.85
CA THR A 51 4.57 -0.37 13.17
C THR A 51 4.48 -1.89 13.07
N ASP A 52 4.54 -2.55 14.21
CA ASP A 52 4.16 -3.96 14.33
C ASP A 52 2.67 -4.12 13.99
N LEU A 53 2.38 -4.95 12.97
CA LEU A 53 1.02 -5.21 12.50
C LEU A 53 0.55 -6.61 12.93
N ALA A 54 -0.42 -6.66 13.85
CA ALA A 54 -1.00 -7.92 14.30
C ALA A 54 -1.95 -8.50 13.24
N ILE A 55 -2.08 -9.84 13.18
CA ILE A 55 -2.94 -10.48 12.17
C ILE A 55 -4.41 -10.08 12.38
N GLU A 56 -4.84 -9.94 13.64
CA GLU A 56 -6.18 -9.52 14.01
C GLU A 56 -6.54 -8.13 13.47
N GLU A 57 -5.57 -7.22 13.41
CA GLU A 57 -5.75 -5.90 12.80
C GLU A 57 -5.94 -6.00 11.28
N VAL A 58 -5.20 -6.89 10.62
CA VAL A 58 -5.35 -7.13 9.17
C VAL A 58 -6.71 -7.76 8.86
N LEU A 59 -7.14 -8.75 9.65
CA LEU A 59 -8.41 -9.45 9.44
C LEU A 59 -9.65 -8.58 9.70
N THR A 60 -9.49 -7.49 10.46
CA THR A 60 -10.58 -6.55 10.79
C THR A 60 -10.45 -5.21 10.07
N ALA A 61 -9.47 -5.05 9.18
CA ALA A 61 -9.23 -3.86 8.39
C ALA A 61 -10.38 -3.57 7.41
N ASP A 62 -10.58 -2.29 7.09
CA ASP A 62 -11.57 -1.85 6.11
C ASP A 62 -11.07 -2.13 4.69
N GLU A 63 -9.77 -1.92 4.44
CA GLU A 63 -9.07 -2.33 3.22
C GLU A 63 -7.71 -2.97 3.57
N VAL A 64 -7.32 -3.99 2.81
CA VAL A 64 -5.96 -4.55 2.81
C VAL A 64 -5.46 -4.53 1.38
N PHE A 65 -4.19 -4.18 1.17
CA PHE A 65 -3.60 -4.20 -0.17
C PHE A 65 -2.10 -4.48 -0.11
N CYS A 66 -1.59 -4.99 -1.22
CA CYS A 66 -0.16 -5.24 -1.42
C CYS A 66 0.44 -4.20 -2.35
N THR A 67 1.72 -3.91 -2.16
CA THR A 67 2.49 -2.97 -2.99
C THR A 67 3.78 -3.59 -3.49
N GLY A 68 4.14 -3.30 -4.74
CA GLY A 68 5.40 -3.71 -5.33
C GLY A 68 5.46 -3.29 -6.80
N THR A 69 6.66 -3.17 -7.38
CA THR A 69 6.84 -2.57 -8.71
C THR A 69 5.95 -3.20 -9.78
N ALA A 70 5.82 -4.53 -9.78
CA ALA A 70 5.01 -5.25 -10.77
C ALA A 70 3.50 -5.18 -10.48
N VAL A 71 3.09 -5.10 -9.21
CA VAL A 71 1.68 -5.13 -8.79
C VAL A 71 1.10 -3.74 -8.54
N VAL A 72 1.96 -2.73 -8.53
CA VAL A 72 1.68 -1.34 -8.14
C VAL A 72 1.04 -1.31 -6.75
N VAL A 73 -0.27 -1.12 -6.69
CA VAL A 73 -1.12 -1.27 -5.51
C VAL A 73 -2.25 -2.24 -5.88
N THR A 74 -2.36 -3.35 -5.16
CA THR A 74 -3.33 -4.42 -5.45
C THR A 74 -4.15 -4.76 -4.22
N PRO A 75 -5.48 -4.53 -4.23
CA PRO A 75 -6.36 -4.90 -3.12
C PRO A 75 -6.38 -6.40 -2.84
N VAL A 76 -6.49 -6.75 -1.56
CA VAL A 76 -6.70 -8.11 -1.06
C VAL A 76 -8.16 -8.25 -0.66
N GLY A 77 -8.90 -9.16 -1.31
CA GLY A 77 -10.34 -9.35 -1.05
C GLY A 77 -10.66 -10.45 -0.02
N ASN A 78 -9.75 -11.40 0.20
CA ASN A 78 -9.95 -12.49 1.15
C ASN A 78 -8.61 -12.96 1.72
N ILE A 79 -8.59 -13.26 3.01
CA ILE A 79 -7.44 -13.82 3.73
C ILE A 79 -7.86 -15.15 4.35
N SER A 80 -7.12 -16.21 4.06
CA SER A 80 -7.31 -17.50 4.74
C SER A 80 -6.36 -17.59 5.93
N PHE A 81 -6.88 -17.75 7.14
CA PHE A 81 -6.10 -17.86 8.36
C PHE A 81 -6.68 -18.95 9.27
N GLN A 82 -5.82 -19.85 9.75
CA GLN A 82 -6.19 -20.97 10.63
C GLN A 82 -7.37 -21.82 10.13
N GLY A 83 -7.52 -21.97 8.81
CA GLY A 83 -8.59 -22.75 8.18
C GLY A 83 -9.90 -21.99 7.98
N GLU A 84 -9.96 -20.71 8.38
CA GLU A 84 -11.09 -19.82 8.16
C GLU A 84 -10.79 -18.79 7.05
N ASN A 85 -11.83 -18.40 6.32
CA ASN A 85 -11.76 -17.36 5.30
C ASN A 85 -12.34 -16.06 5.84
N HIS A 86 -11.52 -15.01 5.82
CA HIS A 86 -11.90 -13.67 6.23
C HIS A 86 -12.02 -12.79 4.99
N VAL A 87 -13.24 -12.37 4.70
CA VAL A 87 -13.49 -11.42 3.62
C VAL A 87 -13.07 -10.03 4.08
N ILE A 88 -12.13 -9.44 3.36
CA ILE A 88 -11.73 -8.05 3.56
C ILE A 88 -12.67 -7.18 2.74
N GLY A 89 -13.02 -6.00 3.26
CA GLY A 89 -13.99 -5.10 2.62
C GLY A 89 -13.78 -4.95 1.12
N THR A 90 -14.86 -5.06 0.34
CA THR A 90 -14.78 -4.92 -1.11
C THR A 90 -14.45 -3.48 -1.49
N PRO A 91 -13.44 -3.23 -2.35
CA PRO A 91 -13.12 -1.88 -2.81
C PRO A 91 -14.33 -1.21 -3.47
N GLY A 92 -14.88 -0.18 -2.83
CA GLY A 92 -16.02 0.59 -3.30
C GLY A 92 -15.65 1.88 -4.02
N LYS A 93 -16.66 2.68 -4.36
CA LYS A 93 -16.45 4.11 -4.70
C LYS A 93 -15.84 4.79 -3.48
N GLY A 94 -14.61 5.30 -3.61
CA GLY A 94 -13.84 5.87 -2.51
C GLY A 94 -12.75 4.96 -1.93
N SER A 95 -12.47 3.80 -2.54
CA SER A 95 -11.35 2.94 -2.10
C SER A 95 -10.03 3.69 -2.04
N VAL A 96 -9.35 3.62 -0.90
CA VAL A 96 -8.03 4.22 -0.68
C VAL A 96 -6.99 3.49 -1.52
N ALA A 97 -7.02 2.15 -1.57
CA ALA A 97 -6.10 1.38 -2.41
C ALA A 97 -6.17 1.79 -3.88
N LYS A 98 -7.38 2.04 -4.40
CA LYS A 98 -7.58 2.51 -5.78
C LYS A 98 -7.07 3.93 -5.99
N GLN A 99 -7.29 4.82 -5.03
CA GLN A 99 -6.79 6.20 -5.09
C GLN A 99 -5.25 6.22 -5.08
N LEU A 100 -4.61 5.46 -4.17
CA LEU A 100 -3.16 5.30 -4.12
C LEU A 100 -2.59 4.77 -5.44
N LYS A 101 -3.22 3.73 -6.01
CA LYS A 101 -2.83 3.19 -7.32
C LYS A 101 -2.84 4.26 -8.40
N ASN A 102 -3.95 4.99 -8.49
CA ASN A 102 -4.15 5.98 -9.54
C ASN A 102 -3.18 7.15 -9.36
N THR A 103 -3.02 7.69 -8.15
CA THR A 103 -2.08 8.79 -7.89
C THR A 103 -0.65 8.39 -8.26
N LEU A 104 -0.22 7.19 -7.87
CA LEU A 104 1.13 6.71 -8.20
C LEU A 104 1.34 6.55 -9.72
N LEU A 105 0.37 5.96 -10.43
CA LEU A 105 0.45 5.81 -11.88
C LEU A 105 0.43 7.15 -12.60
N ASN A 106 -0.41 8.08 -12.15
CA ASN A 106 -0.52 9.40 -12.76
C ASN A 106 0.76 10.22 -12.57
N ILE A 107 1.47 10.07 -11.43
CA ILE A 107 2.82 10.64 -11.26
C ILE A 107 3.79 9.98 -12.25
N GLN A 108 3.83 8.65 -12.30
CA GLN A 108 4.75 7.89 -13.17
C GLN A 108 4.55 8.17 -14.66
N GLN A 109 3.33 8.50 -15.07
CA GLN A 109 2.94 8.80 -16.44
C GLN A 109 2.97 10.31 -16.76
N GLU A 110 3.38 11.14 -15.79
CA GLU A 110 3.41 12.60 -15.90
C GLU A 110 2.01 13.20 -16.23
N GLU A 111 0.92 12.53 -15.82
CA GLU A 111 -0.46 13.02 -15.94
C GLU A 111 -0.82 14.04 -14.85
N ILE A 112 -0.10 13.99 -13.73
CA ILE A 112 -0.15 15.00 -12.65
C ILE A 112 1.28 15.41 -12.29
N GLU A 113 1.40 16.52 -11.55
CA GLU A 113 2.68 16.97 -11.02
C GLU A 113 3.35 15.87 -10.17
N ASP A 114 4.67 15.77 -10.28
CA ASP A 114 5.51 14.93 -9.43
C ASP A 114 6.12 15.78 -8.32
N PRO A 115 5.44 15.97 -7.17
CA PRO A 115 5.95 16.78 -6.06
C PRO A 115 7.17 16.14 -5.39
N PHE A 116 7.51 14.89 -5.74
CA PHE A 116 8.54 14.10 -5.07
C PHE A 116 9.83 13.96 -5.89
N GLY A 117 9.81 14.35 -7.17
CA GLY A 117 10.96 14.26 -8.07
C GLY A 117 11.39 12.82 -8.37
N TRP A 118 10.43 11.90 -8.49
CA TRP A 118 10.65 10.49 -8.82
C TRP A 118 10.88 10.24 -10.32
N VAL A 119 10.21 11.00 -11.19
CA VAL A 119 10.31 10.83 -12.64
C VAL A 119 11.62 11.42 -13.14
N THR A 120 12.46 10.58 -13.74
CA THR A 120 13.74 10.99 -14.32
C THR A 120 13.70 10.83 -15.84
N PRO A 121 13.88 11.91 -16.61
CA PRO A 121 13.91 11.82 -18.07
C PRO A 121 15.15 11.05 -18.53
N ILE A 122 14.95 10.11 -19.45
CA ILE A 122 16.04 9.37 -20.10
C ILE A 122 16.21 9.92 -21.51
N SER A 123 17.37 10.50 -21.79
CA SER A 123 17.72 10.91 -23.15
C SER A 123 17.93 9.67 -24.02
N ILE A 124 17.17 9.59 -25.11
CA ILE A 124 17.42 8.62 -26.16
C ILE A 124 18.30 9.33 -27.19
N LEU A 125 19.54 8.87 -27.35
CA LEU A 125 20.47 9.35 -28.37
C LEU A 125 19.98 8.98 -29.78
#